data_AF-A0A7W6F3B5-F1
#
_entry.id   AF-A0A7W6F3B5-F1
#
_cell.length_a   1.000
_cell.length_b   1.000
_cell.length_c   1.000
_cell.angle_alpha   90.00
_cell.angle_beta   90.00
_cell.angle_gamma   90.00
#
_symmetry.space_group_name_H-M   'P 1'
#
loop_
_entity.id
_entity.type
_entity.pdbx_description
1 polymer ?
#
loop_
_entity_poly.entity_id
_entity_poly.type
_entity_poly.pdbx_seq_one_letter_code
_entity_poly.pdbx_strand_id
1 'polypeptide(L)'
;MTLPEVILWGVLRERTEGLRFRRQHPAGAYVLDFYCPAARLAVEVDGEVHGRADRPERDARRDAFLAEHGVAVVRIPARDVLRDLDNVVRYIVAQARDRVPLHRPSDGPPPQVKLGEE
;
A
#
# COMPACT_ATOMS: atom_id res chain seq x y z
N MET A 1 9.60 9.65 4.59
CA MET A 1 10.22 8.40 4.15
C MET A 1 11.40 8.10 5.02
N THR A 2 11.30 7.02 5.78
CA THR A 2 12.38 6.44 6.56
C THR A 2 13.33 5.65 5.64
N LEU A 3 14.53 5.34 6.14
CA LEU A 3 15.52 4.53 5.41
C LEU A 3 14.95 3.23 4.81
N PRO A 4 14.22 2.38 5.56
CA PRO A 4 13.64 1.15 5.00
C PRO A 4 12.63 1.43 3.89
N GLU A 5 11.80 2.48 3.99
CA GLU A 5 10.87 2.84 2.91
C GLU A 5 11.62 3.25 1.63
N VAL A 6 12.72 3.99 1.73
CA VAL A 6 13.52 4.39 0.56
C VAL A 6 14.13 3.17 -0.13
N ILE A 7 14.66 2.24 0.65
CA ILE A 7 15.24 0.98 0.15
C ILE A 7 14.17 0.15 -0.55
N LEU A 8 13.01 -0.02 0.08
CA LEU A 8 11.88 -0.76 -0.49
C LEU A 8 11.37 -0.11 -1.78
N TRP A 9 11.28 1.22 -1.81
CA TRP A 9 10.84 1.97 -2.99
C TRP A 9 11.76 1.75 -4.19
N GLY A 10 13.08 1.75 -3.98
CA GLY A 10 14.04 1.53 -5.06
C GLY A 10 13.77 0.23 -5.81
N VAL A 11 13.52 -0.85 -5.06
CA VAL A 11 13.24 -2.17 -5.64
C VAL A 11 11.84 -2.24 -6.25
N LEU A 12 10.81 -1.73 -5.55
CA LEU A 12 9.43 -1.76 -6.07
C LEU A 12 9.26 -0.95 -7.37
N ARG A 13 10.08 0.09 -7.57
CA ARG A 13 10.06 0.86 -8.81
C ARG A 13 10.64 0.10 -10.00
N GLU A 14 11.60 -0.79 -9.77
CA GLU A 14 12.38 -1.44 -10.83
C GLU A 14 11.99 -2.91 -11.07
N ARG A 15 11.46 -3.60 -10.05
CA ARG A 15 11.37 -5.08 -10.01
C ARG A 15 9.95 -5.58 -9.80
N THR A 16 8.98 -5.05 -10.54
CA THR A 16 7.55 -5.34 -10.30
C THR A 16 6.80 -5.97 -11.47
N GLU A 17 7.51 -6.45 -12.50
CA GLU A 17 6.98 -7.33 -13.57
C GLU A 17 5.59 -6.92 -14.11
N GLY A 18 5.39 -5.61 -14.35
CA GLY A 18 4.13 -5.06 -14.88
C GLY A 18 3.17 -4.46 -13.83
N LEU A 19 3.41 -4.71 -12.54
CA LEU A 19 2.70 -4.04 -11.44
C LEU A 19 3.29 -2.67 -11.18
N ARG A 20 2.48 -1.62 -11.25
CA ARG A 20 2.95 -0.26 -10.91
C ARG A 20 2.69 0.01 -9.44
N PHE A 21 3.73 0.39 -8.71
CA PHE A 21 3.59 0.90 -7.35
C PHE A 21 3.76 2.42 -7.34
N ARG A 22 2.93 3.10 -6.57
CA ARG A 22 3.00 4.53 -6.28
C ARG A 22 3.43 4.69 -4.83
N ARG A 23 4.17 5.75 -4.53
CA ARG A 23 4.52 6.13 -3.16
C ARG A 23 3.65 7.30 -2.67
N GLN A 24 3.44 7.39 -1.37
CA GLN A 24 2.70 8.49 -0.70
C GLN A 24 1.37 8.78 -1.38
N HIS A 25 0.57 7.73 -1.61
CA HIS A 25 -0.69 7.85 -2.33
C HIS A 25 -1.78 8.38 -1.40
N PRO A 26 -2.41 9.54 -1.70
CA PRO A 26 -3.58 9.99 -0.95
C PRO A 26 -4.78 9.09 -1.25
N ALA A 27 -5.40 8.57 -0.19
CA ALA A 27 -6.60 7.76 -0.19
C ALA A 27 -7.60 8.36 0.81
N GLY A 28 -8.39 9.32 0.32
CA GLY A 28 -9.31 10.10 1.15
C GLY A 28 -8.57 10.89 2.23
N ALA A 29 -8.95 10.68 3.49
CA ALA A 29 -8.32 11.32 4.65
C ALA A 29 -6.99 10.67 5.08
N TYR A 30 -6.54 9.62 4.39
CA TYR A 30 -5.34 8.86 4.74
C TYR A 30 -4.31 8.93 3.62
N VAL A 31 -3.03 8.81 3.99
CA VAL A 31 -1.92 8.73 3.03
C VAL A 31 -1.28 7.35 3.18
N LEU A 32 -1.14 6.64 2.07
CA LEU A 32 -0.55 5.29 2.02
C LEU A 32 0.92 5.40 1.61
N ASP A 33 1.83 4.71 2.31
CA ASP A 33 3.27 4.75 1.97
C ASP A 33 3.50 4.23 0.56
N PHE A 34 2.92 3.08 0.23
CA PHE A 34 2.91 2.52 -1.12
C PHE A 34 1.53 2.04 -1.52
N TYR A 35 1.21 2.16 -2.81
CA TYR A 35 -0.07 1.72 -3.36
C TYR A 35 0.10 1.14 -4.76
N CYS A 36 -0.42 -0.06 -4.98
CA CYS A 36 -0.55 -0.68 -6.28
C CYS A 36 -2.02 -0.57 -6.76
N PRO A 37 -2.33 0.30 -7.74
CA PRO A 37 -3.70 0.44 -8.23
C PRO A 37 -4.21 -0.82 -8.94
N ALA A 38 -3.33 -1.58 -9.61
CA ALA A 38 -3.74 -2.80 -10.32
C ALA A 38 -4.28 -3.87 -9.36
N ALA A 39 -3.66 -4.01 -8.18
CA ALA A 39 -4.04 -4.97 -7.16
C ALA A 39 -4.92 -4.37 -6.05
N ARG A 40 -5.22 -3.07 -6.11
CA ARG A 40 -5.77 -2.26 -5.00
C ARG A 40 -5.07 -2.60 -3.67
N LEU A 41 -3.74 -2.64 -3.69
CA LEU A 41 -2.94 -3.07 -2.55
C LEU A 41 -2.15 -1.89 -1.98
N ALA A 42 -2.39 -1.56 -0.72
CA ALA A 42 -1.59 -0.64 0.07
C ALA A 42 -0.49 -1.41 0.82
N VAL A 43 0.73 -0.88 0.83
CA VAL A 43 1.83 -1.41 1.64
C VAL A 43 2.33 -0.32 2.56
N GLU A 44 2.42 -0.64 3.85
CA GLU A 44 2.94 0.24 4.90
C GLU A 44 4.20 -0.34 5.51
N VAL A 45 5.18 0.51 5.81
CA VAL A 45 6.39 0.09 6.52
C VAL A 45 6.27 0.52 7.97
N ASP A 46 6.08 -0.44 8.87
CA ASP A 46 5.93 -0.19 10.30
C ASP A 46 7.31 -0.31 10.99
N GLY A 47 7.86 0.83 11.42
CA GLY A 47 8.99 0.83 12.34
C GLY A 47 8.49 0.47 13.73
N GLU A 48 9.03 -0.59 14.35
CA GLU A 48 8.69 -1.16 15.67
C GLU A 48 8.66 -0.17 16.87
N VAL A 49 8.83 1.14 16.64
CA VAL A 49 8.95 2.17 17.66
C VAL A 49 7.68 3.01 17.85
N HIS A 50 6.66 2.91 17.00
CA HIS A 50 5.37 3.52 17.35
C HIS A 50 4.44 2.49 17.96
N GLY A 51 4.42 2.48 19.30
CA GLY A 51 3.44 1.80 20.13
C GLY A 51 2.01 2.02 19.63
N ARG A 52 1.54 1.15 18.72
CA ARG A 52 0.15 1.05 18.28
C ARG A 52 -0.77 0.49 19.37
N ALA A 53 -0.34 0.52 20.63
CA ALA A 53 -1.19 0.29 21.78
C ALA A 53 -2.12 1.48 22.09
N ASP A 54 -1.91 2.66 21.49
CA ASP A 54 -2.60 3.89 21.92
C ASP A 54 -3.81 4.33 21.06
N ARG A 55 -4.05 3.78 19.84
CA ARG A 55 -5.22 4.20 19.01
C ARG A 55 -5.87 3.09 18.16
N PRO A 56 -6.44 2.04 18.78
CA PRO A 56 -7.14 0.97 18.05
C PRO A 56 -8.31 1.51 17.20
N GLU A 57 -9.01 2.55 17.67
CA GLU A 57 -10.17 3.11 16.96
C GLU A 57 -9.82 3.84 15.65
N ARG A 58 -8.67 4.52 15.60
CA ARG A 58 -8.23 5.22 14.39
C ARG A 58 -7.73 4.23 13.34
N ASP A 59 -7.11 3.15 13.78
CA ASP A 59 -6.62 2.08 12.91
C ASP A 59 -7.81 1.29 12.32
N ALA A 60 -8.83 0.97 13.14
CA ALA A 60 -10.05 0.29 12.71
C ALA A 60 -10.88 1.10 11.69
N ARG A 61 -11.07 2.42 11.93
CA ARG A 61 -11.78 3.29 10.98
C ARG A 61 -11.06 3.42 9.64
N ARG A 62 -9.73 3.44 9.68
CA ARG A 62 -8.90 3.48 8.48
C ARG A 62 -9.00 2.18 7.71
N ASP A 63 -8.88 1.04 8.39
CA ASP A 63 -8.97 -0.26 7.76
C ASP A 63 -10.35 -0.48 7.13
N ALA A 64 -11.42 -0.11 7.84
CA ALA A 64 -12.79 -0.12 7.32
C ALA A 64 -12.95 0.78 6.07
N PHE A 65 -12.44 2.01 6.11
CA PHE A 65 -12.49 2.93 4.95
C PHE A 65 -11.77 2.34 3.72
N LEU A 66 -10.58 1.75 3.92
CA LEU A 66 -9.81 1.15 2.84
C LEU A 66 -10.49 -0.12 2.32
N ALA A 67 -11.05 -0.95 3.22
CA ALA A 67 -11.80 -2.14 2.86
C ALA A 67 -13.07 -1.81 2.05
N GLU A 68 -13.83 -0.76 2.42
CA GLU A 68 -14.96 -0.27 1.62
C GLU A 68 -14.54 0.19 0.22
N HIS A 69 -13.32 0.73 0.09
CA HIS A 69 -12.73 1.09 -1.19
C HIS A 69 -12.04 -0.09 -1.90
N GLY A 70 -12.23 -1.32 -1.42
CA GLY A 70 -11.63 -2.54 -1.96
C GLY A 70 -10.10 -2.53 -1.94
N VAL A 71 -9.51 -1.74 -1.03
CA VAL A 71 -8.06 -1.60 -0.85
C VAL A 71 -7.60 -2.52 0.28
N ALA A 72 -6.77 -3.50 -0.05
CA ALA A 72 -6.13 -4.34 0.95
C ALA A 72 -4.90 -3.65 1.52
N VAL A 73 -4.64 -3.77 2.83
CA VAL A 73 -3.48 -3.19 3.49
C VAL A 73 -2.53 -4.28 3.96
N VAL A 74 -1.25 -4.15 3.62
CA VAL A 74 -0.17 -5.03 4.08
C VAL A 74 0.82 -4.21 4.87
N ARG A 75 1.08 -4.61 6.11
CA ARG A 75 2.07 -3.98 6.99
C ARG A 75 3.34 -4.81 7.00
N ILE A 76 4.44 -4.18 6.63
CA ILE A 76 5.77 -4.79 6.61
C ILE A 76 6.60 -4.19 7.76
N PRO A 77 7.16 -5.01 8.65
CA PRO A 77 8.05 -4.51 9.69
C PRO A 77 9.31 -3.90 9.06
N ALA A 78 9.74 -2.73 9.54
CA ALA A 78 10.97 -2.08 9.09
C ALA A 78 12.19 -3.00 9.24
N ARG A 79 12.23 -3.80 10.32
CA ARG A 79 13.28 -4.82 10.53
C ARG A 79 13.36 -5.83 9.38
N ASP A 80 12.23 -6.21 8.80
CA ASP A 80 12.16 -7.23 7.76
C ASP A 80 12.63 -6.65 6.43
N VAL A 81 12.33 -5.37 6.17
CA VAL A 81 12.88 -4.65 5.02
C VAL A 81 14.40 -4.56 5.09
N LEU A 82 14.95 -4.27 6.28
CA LEU A 82 16.39 -4.15 6.48
C LEU A 82 17.11 -5.51 6.51
N ARG A 83 16.43 -6.56 6.97
CA ARG A 83 16.98 -7.91 7.10
C ARG A 83 16.95 -8.68 5.77
N ASP A 84 15.80 -8.68 5.09
CA ASP A 84 15.59 -9.49 3.89
C ASP A 84 14.65 -8.78 2.91
N LEU A 85 15.19 -7.77 2.24
CA LEU A 85 14.48 -6.96 1.26
C LEU A 85 13.91 -7.78 0.10
N ASP A 86 14.64 -8.80 -0.37
CA ASP A 86 14.22 -9.62 -1.50
C ASP A 86 12.98 -10.45 -1.14
N ASN A 87 12.97 -11.08 0.03
CA ASN A 87 11.80 -11.81 0.51
C ASN A 87 10.59 -10.89 0.72
N VAL A 88 10.80 -9.69 1.28
CA VAL A 88 9.72 -8.69 1.43
C VAL A 88 9.12 -8.31 0.08
N VAL A 89 9.95 -8.02 -0.93
CA VAL A 89 9.48 -7.65 -2.26
C VAL A 89 8.74 -8.81 -2.93
N ARG A 90 9.27 -10.04 -2.84
CA ARG A 90 8.58 -11.24 -3.35
C ARG A 90 7.22 -11.42 -2.71
N TYR A 91 7.12 -11.24 -1.39
CA TYR A 91 5.87 -11.31 -0.66
C TYR A 91 4.87 -10.26 -1.15
N ILE A 92 5.30 -8.99 -1.27
CA ILE A 92 4.44 -7.91 -1.77
C ILE A 92 3.96 -8.19 -3.19
N VAL A 93 4.85 -8.63 -4.08
CA VAL A 93 4.52 -8.96 -5.48
C VAL A 93 3.56 -10.14 -5.54
N ALA A 94 3.76 -11.19 -4.74
CA ALA A 94 2.85 -12.31 -4.67
C ALA A 94 1.45 -11.89 -4.20
N GLN A 95 1.37 -11.07 -3.14
CA GLN A 95 0.11 -10.52 -2.64
C GLN A 95 -0.62 -9.63 -3.66
N ALA A 96 0.15 -8.87 -4.44
CA ALA A 96 -0.40 -8.05 -5.51
C ALA A 96 -0.90 -8.93 -6.65
N ARG A 97 -0.12 -9.92 -7.10
CA ARG A 97 -0.48 -10.84 -8.18
C ARG A 97 -1.73 -11.67 -7.89
N ASP A 98 -1.85 -12.20 -6.68
CA ASP A 98 -3.04 -12.94 -6.24
C ASP A 98 -4.32 -12.10 -6.37
N ARG A 99 -4.19 -10.78 -6.15
CA ARG A 99 -5.29 -9.82 -6.25
C ARG A 99 -5.49 -9.22 -7.64
N VAL A 100 -4.54 -9.33 -8.55
CA VAL A 100 -4.75 -8.96 -9.95
C VAL A 100 -5.43 -10.16 -10.62
N PRO A 101 -6.74 -10.10 -10.91
CA PRO A 101 -7.35 -11.17 -11.68
C PRO A 101 -6.66 -11.26 -13.05
N LEU A 102 -6.26 -12.47 -13.44
CA LEU A 102 -5.64 -12.77 -14.75
C LEU A 102 -6.53 -12.40 -15.96
N HIS A 103 -7.76 -11.93 -15.71
CA HIS A 103 -8.63 -11.33 -16.70
C HIS A 103 -9.58 -10.33 -16.01
N ARG A 104 -9.47 -9.04 -16.34
CA ARG A 104 -10.63 -8.17 -16.28
C ARG A 104 -10.62 -7.23 -17.50
N PRO A 105 -11.50 -7.44 -18.49
CA PRO A 105 -11.87 -6.36 -19.39
C PRO A 105 -12.64 -5.32 -18.56
N SER A 106 -12.22 -4.06 -18.66
CA SER A 106 -12.91 -2.84 -18.20
C SER A 106 -13.94 -2.99 -17.06
N ASP A 107 -13.53 -2.70 -15.83
CA ASP A 107 -14.47 -2.14 -14.85
C ASP A 107 -14.30 -0.61 -14.91
N GLY A 108 -15.41 0.07 -15.15
CA GLY A 108 -15.53 1.46 -15.59
C GLY A 108 -15.05 2.54 -14.60
N PRO A 109 -15.44 3.80 -14.86
CA PRO A 109 -14.57 4.98 -14.73
C PRO A 109 -14.31 5.42 -13.28
N PRO A 110 -13.26 6.24 -13.07
CA PRO A 110 -12.89 6.72 -11.74
C PRO A 110 -13.96 7.65 -11.17
N PRO A 111 -14.29 7.58 -9.87
CA PRO A 111 -14.98 8.69 -9.24
C PRO A 111 -14.02 9.89 -9.15
N GLN A 112 -14.28 10.90 -9.97
CA GLN A 112 -13.75 12.24 -9.78
C GLN A 112 -14.44 12.85 -8.57
N VAL A 113 -13.71 13.10 -7.48
CA VAL A 113 -14.13 14.09 -6.49
C VAL A 113 -13.18 15.28 -6.59
N LYS A 114 -13.67 16.33 -7.23
CA LYS A 114 -13.16 17.69 -7.06
C LYS A 114 -13.43 18.07 -5.61
N LEU A 115 -12.41 18.47 -4.85
CA LEU A 115 -12.63 19.29 -3.67
C LEU A 115 -11.99 20.65 -3.95
N GLY A 116 -12.80 21.51 -4.56
CA GLY A 116 -12.63 22.95 -4.43
C GLY A 116 -13.67 23.41 -3.43
N GLU A 117 -13.24 24.19 -2.46
CA GLU A 117 -14.04 25.09 -1.62
C GLU A 117 -13.19 26.37 -1.58
N GLU A 118 -13.59 27.39 -2.36
CA GLU A 118 -14.42 28.53 -1.92
C GLU A 118 -13.70 29.44 -0.91
#